data_AF-A0A444J6B8-F1
#
_entry.id   AF-A0A444J6B8-F1
#
_cell.length_a   1.000
_cell.length_b   1.000
_cell.length_c   1.000
_cell.angle_alpha   90.00
_cell.angle_beta   90.00
_cell.angle_gamma   90.00
#
_symmetry.space_group_name_H-M   'P 1'
#
loop_
_entity.id
_entity.type
_entity.pdbx_description
1 polymer ?
#
loop_
_entity_poly.entity_id
_entity_poly.type
_entity_poly.pdbx_seq_one_letter_code
_entity_poly.pdbx_strand_id
1 'polypeptide(L)'
;MNIRTKVQQTLLVFFVFLTVAGFCGAAERQEESKPWYFLAIHSEPYNHEWNPYFTERAYDTLTKMIAQADAYHIKLTLMFAPTWVDFLLSDKERVAAVERWKKNGHEIAGHHHSVWHGNWDGYSALSRQEAEEWRVKVGGHDYESCYGSESYYGTLTDFT
;
A
#
# COMPACT_ATOMS: atom_id res chain seq x y z
N MET A 1 59.63 23.93 80.36
CA MET A 1 58.34 23.33 80.77
C MET A 1 57.36 23.45 79.62
N ASN A 2 56.57 22.48 79.17
CA ASN A 2 56.44 21.05 79.45
C ASN A 2 55.52 20.48 78.34
N ILE A 3 55.91 19.36 77.71
CA ILE A 3 55.11 18.13 77.42
C ILE A 3 53.88 18.27 76.47
N ARG A 4 53.92 17.74 75.24
CA ARG A 4 53.41 16.39 74.79
C ARG A 4 51.91 16.19 75.15
N THR A 5 50.96 15.74 74.31
CA THR A 5 50.96 14.65 73.32
C THR A 5 49.54 14.49 72.72
N LYS A 6 49.46 13.91 71.51
CA LYS A 6 48.41 12.99 70.98
C LYS A 6 47.01 13.57 70.68
N VAL A 7 46.19 13.11 69.73
CA VAL A 7 46.17 12.25 68.51
C VAL A 7 44.67 12.26 68.08
N GLN A 8 44.35 11.78 66.87
CA GLN A 8 43.02 11.52 66.27
C GLN A 8 42.54 12.63 65.31
N GLN A 9 42.89 12.55 64.02
CA GLN A 9 42.18 11.79 62.96
C GLN A 9 40.67 12.07 62.92
N THR A 10 40.24 12.87 61.93
CA THR A 10 39.05 12.54 61.14
C THR A 10 39.23 13.11 59.73
N LEU A 11 39.47 12.21 58.79
CA LEU A 11 39.39 12.45 57.35
C LEU A 11 37.90 12.72 57.04
N LEU A 12 37.55 13.93 56.61
CA LEU A 12 36.22 14.16 56.03
C LEU A 12 36.33 13.91 54.51
N VAL A 13 36.10 12.67 54.10
CA VAL A 13 35.97 12.30 52.69
C VAL A 13 34.58 12.75 52.23
N PHE A 14 34.52 13.81 51.44
CA PHE A 14 33.32 14.17 50.69
C PHE A 14 33.11 13.16 49.55
N PHE A 15 32.21 12.20 49.75
CA PHE A 15 31.65 11.42 48.65
C PHE A 15 30.61 12.27 47.93
N VAL A 16 31.01 12.87 46.80
CA VAL A 16 30.05 13.38 45.81
C VAL A 16 29.46 12.15 45.12
N PHE A 17 28.23 11.79 45.49
CA PHE A 17 27.40 10.91 44.66
C PHE A 17 27.05 11.68 43.39
N LEU A 18 27.83 11.49 42.32
CA LEU A 18 27.37 11.74 40.97
C LEU A 18 26.33 10.66 40.65
N THR A 19 25.07 10.95 40.93
CA THR A 19 23.95 10.27 40.28
C THR A 19 24.01 10.64 38.80
N VAL A 20 24.67 9.79 38.01
CA VAL A 20 24.31 9.67 36.59
C VAL A 20 22.92 9.04 36.60
N ALA A 21 21.90 9.88 36.80
CA ALA A 21 20.57 9.55 36.36
C ALA A 21 20.72 9.33 34.86
N GLY A 22 20.76 8.05 34.46
CA GLY A 22 20.57 7.68 33.07
C GLY A 22 19.27 8.33 32.64
N PHE A 23 19.38 9.42 31.89
CA PHE A 23 18.31 9.85 31.00
C PHE A 23 18.20 8.71 30.00
N CYS A 24 17.47 7.68 30.40
CA CYS A 24 16.78 6.79 29.50
C CYS A 24 15.77 7.72 28.81
N GLY A 25 16.24 8.40 27.77
CA GLY A 25 15.38 9.10 26.84
C GLY A 25 14.53 8.03 26.21
N ALA A 26 13.37 7.76 26.80
CA ALA A 26 12.25 7.25 26.05
C ALA A 26 12.06 8.29 24.95
N ALA A 27 12.58 8.00 23.75
CA ALA A 27 12.24 8.75 22.57
C ALA A 27 10.71 8.68 22.52
N GLU A 28 10.05 9.81 22.82
CA GLU A 28 8.63 9.96 22.57
C GLU A 28 8.44 9.61 21.11
N ARG A 29 7.80 8.47 20.86
CA ARG A 29 7.44 8.06 19.52
C ARG A 29 6.38 9.06 19.10
N GLN A 30 6.79 10.10 18.38
CA GLN A 30 5.89 11.09 17.83
C GLN A 30 4.83 10.32 17.05
N GLU A 31 3.58 10.36 17.51
CA GLU A 31 2.48 9.72 16.83
C GLU A 31 2.35 10.42 15.48
N GLU A 32 2.78 9.73 14.42
CA GLU A 32 2.82 10.30 13.08
C GLU A 32 1.37 10.65 12.68
N SER A 33 1.05 11.94 12.62
CA SER A 33 -0.31 12.39 12.37
C SER A 33 -0.76 11.85 11.02
N LYS A 34 -1.87 11.11 10.99
CA LYS A 34 -2.41 10.59 9.73
C LYS A 34 -2.60 11.73 8.72
N PRO A 35 -2.18 11.54 7.45
CA PRO A 35 -2.33 12.57 6.44
C PRO A 35 -3.81 12.95 6.28
N TRP A 36 -4.08 14.25 6.17
CA TRP A 36 -5.43 14.81 5.98
C TRP A 36 -5.98 14.64 4.55
N TYR A 37 -5.27 13.90 3.71
CA TYR A 37 -5.58 13.75 2.30
C TYR A 37 -5.75 12.27 1.96
N PHE A 38 -6.53 12.04 0.90
CA PHE A 38 -6.74 10.73 0.30
C PHE A 38 -6.48 10.85 -1.19
N LEU A 39 -5.53 10.07 -1.70
CA LEU A 39 -5.14 10.04 -3.11
C LEU A 39 -5.32 8.60 -3.63
N ALA A 40 -6.48 8.33 -4.22
CA ALA A 40 -6.77 7.07 -4.87
C ALA A 40 -6.12 6.99 -6.25
N ILE A 41 -5.31 5.97 -6.46
CA ILE A 41 -4.76 5.62 -7.76
C ILE A 41 -5.48 4.35 -8.24
N HIS A 42 -6.40 4.52 -9.18
CA HIS A 42 -7.11 3.40 -9.80
C HIS A 42 -6.21 2.73 -10.84
N SER A 43 -5.84 1.49 -10.57
CA SER A 43 -5.22 0.59 -11.52
C SER A 43 -6.34 -0.14 -12.26
N GLU A 44 -6.80 0.48 -13.34
CA GLU A 44 -7.99 0.10 -14.09
C GLU A 44 -7.88 -1.30 -14.72
N PRO A 45 -9.01 -2.01 -14.93
CA PRO A 45 -8.98 -3.27 -15.65
C PRO A 45 -8.65 -3.05 -17.13
N TYR A 46 -7.92 -4.01 -17.69
CA TYR A 46 -7.70 -4.18 -19.12
C TYR A 46 -8.16 -5.60 -19.48
N ASN A 47 -9.47 -5.79 -19.64
CA ASN A 47 -10.07 -7.11 -19.84
C ASN A 47 -10.40 -7.43 -21.32
N HIS A 48 -9.82 -6.68 -22.25
CA HIS A 48 -9.85 -7.01 -23.69
C HIS A 48 -8.79 -8.06 -23.97
N GLU A 49 -9.18 -9.20 -24.56
CA GLU A 49 -8.32 -10.28 -25.08
C GLU A 49 -6.90 -10.24 -24.53
N TRP A 50 -6.78 -10.53 -23.22
CA TRP A 50 -5.58 -10.59 -22.39
C TRP A 50 -4.31 -10.05 -23.07
N ASN A 51 -4.23 -8.73 -23.25
CA ASN A 51 -3.03 -8.11 -23.79
C ASN A 51 -2.15 -7.62 -22.62
N PRO A 52 -1.19 -8.44 -22.13
CA PRO A 52 -0.39 -8.11 -20.96
C PRO A 52 0.44 -6.83 -21.15
N TYR A 53 0.67 -6.41 -22.40
CA TYR A 53 1.43 -5.22 -22.72
C TYR A 53 0.87 -3.93 -22.11
N PHE A 54 -0.46 -3.79 -22.02
CA PHE A 54 -1.05 -2.58 -21.43
C PHE A 54 -0.90 -2.57 -19.91
N THR A 55 -1.13 -3.72 -19.27
CA THR A 55 -0.92 -3.88 -17.82
C THR A 55 0.55 -3.67 -17.43
N GLU A 56 1.49 -4.18 -18.21
CA GLU A 56 2.92 -3.95 -17.99
C GLU A 56 3.29 -2.47 -18.08
N ARG A 57 2.86 -1.76 -19.13
CA ARG A 57 3.11 -0.32 -19.26
C ARG A 57 2.45 0.50 -18.15
N ALA A 58 1.24 0.11 -17.74
CA ALA A 58 0.56 0.73 -16.61
C ALA A 58 1.33 0.49 -15.30
N TYR A 59 1.84 -0.71 -15.07
CA TYR A 59 2.66 -1.06 -13.91
C TYR A 59 3.97 -0.27 -13.86
N ASP A 60 4.65 -0.09 -15.00
CA ASP A 60 5.85 0.75 -15.10
C ASP A 60 5.53 2.22 -14.75
N THR A 61 4.40 2.71 -15.21
CA THR A 61 3.93 4.08 -14.93
C THR A 61 3.58 4.23 -13.45
N LEU A 62 2.87 3.26 -12.88
CA LEU A 62 2.53 3.21 -11.46
C LEU A 62 3.78 3.22 -10.58
N THR A 63 4.78 2.40 -10.90
CA THR A 63 6.04 2.34 -10.15
C THR A 63 6.77 3.68 -10.15
N LYS A 64 6.79 4.39 -11.29
CA LYS A 64 7.37 5.74 -11.39
C LYS A 64 6.57 6.77 -10.58
N MET A 65 5.24 6.69 -10.61
CA MET A 65 4.37 7.56 -9.82
C MET A 65 4.59 7.37 -8.32
N ILE A 66 4.70 6.12 -7.86
CA ILE A 66 5.00 5.78 -6.46
C ILE A 66 6.36 6.34 -6.06
N ALA A 67 7.39 6.13 -6.87
CA ALA A 67 8.73 6.68 -6.59
C ALA A 67 8.72 8.22 -6.50
N GLN A 68 7.92 8.89 -7.33
CA GLN A 68 7.77 10.35 -7.26
C GLN A 68 7.01 10.77 -6.01
N ALA A 69 5.93 10.08 -5.64
CA ALA A 69 5.19 10.36 -4.41
C ALA A 69 6.09 10.18 -3.17
N ASP A 70 6.92 9.14 -3.17
CA ASP A 70 7.92 8.91 -2.13
C ASP A 70 8.93 10.03 -1.99
N ALA A 71 9.42 10.57 -3.11
CA ALA A 71 10.32 11.71 -3.12
C ALA A 71 9.70 12.98 -2.49
N TYR A 72 8.37 13.10 -2.48
CA TYR A 72 7.63 14.18 -1.84
C TYR A 72 7.03 13.80 -0.48
N HIS A 73 7.34 12.62 0.05
CA HIS A 73 6.75 12.09 1.29
C HIS A 73 5.21 12.01 1.24
N ILE A 74 4.65 11.74 0.06
CA ILE A 74 3.22 11.56 -0.17
C ILE A 74 2.87 10.08 -0.15
N LYS A 75 1.84 9.70 0.62
CA LYS A 75 1.31 8.34 0.65
C LYS A 75 0.09 8.21 -0.24
N LEU A 76 0.05 7.11 -0.98
CA LEU A 76 -0.98 6.84 -1.99
C LEU A 76 -1.83 5.66 -1.54
N THR A 77 -3.10 5.65 -1.93
CA THR A 77 -3.94 4.46 -1.86
C THR A 77 -3.98 3.82 -3.24
N LEU A 78 -3.27 2.70 -3.37
CA LEU A 78 -3.12 1.94 -4.61
C LEU A 78 -4.30 0.98 -4.74
N MET A 79 -5.23 1.27 -5.64
CA MET A 79 -6.45 0.48 -5.81
C MET A 79 -6.33 -0.39 -7.06
N PHE A 80 -6.39 -1.71 -6.88
CA PHE A 80 -6.22 -2.68 -7.97
C PHE A 80 -7.55 -3.29 -8.38
N ALA A 81 -7.85 -3.24 -9.69
CA ALA A 81 -8.93 -4.05 -10.25
C ALA A 81 -8.59 -5.56 -10.18
N PRO A 82 -9.59 -6.45 -10.13
CA PRO A 82 -9.36 -7.89 -10.00
C PRO A 82 -8.39 -8.47 -11.03
N THR A 83 -8.39 -7.97 -12.27
CA THR A 83 -7.50 -8.44 -13.33
C THR A 83 -6.00 -8.20 -13.07
N TRP A 84 -5.65 -7.32 -12.13
CA TRP A 84 -4.27 -7.08 -11.71
C TRP A 84 -3.71 -8.18 -10.81
N VAL A 85 -4.58 -8.98 -10.17
CA VAL A 85 -4.16 -10.00 -9.20
C VAL A 85 -3.24 -11.01 -9.86
N ASP A 86 -3.67 -11.63 -10.97
CA ASP A 86 -2.87 -12.62 -11.70
C ASP A 86 -1.58 -12.00 -12.24
N PHE A 87 -1.63 -10.76 -12.73
CA PHE A 87 -0.46 -10.04 -13.22
C PHE A 87 0.59 -9.83 -12.12
N LEU A 88 0.16 -9.40 -10.93
CA LEU A 88 1.06 -9.18 -9.79
C LEU A 88 1.59 -10.51 -9.24
N LEU A 89 0.76 -11.54 -9.14
CA LEU A 89 1.15 -12.85 -8.62
C LEU A 89 2.04 -13.66 -9.58
N SER A 90 2.00 -13.35 -10.89
CA SER A 90 2.83 -14.02 -11.90
C SER A 90 4.33 -13.78 -11.74
N ASP A 91 4.73 -12.74 -11.00
CA ASP A 91 6.14 -12.37 -10.80
C ASP A 91 6.41 -12.02 -9.33
N LYS A 92 7.34 -12.76 -8.72
CA LYS A 92 7.72 -12.59 -7.31
C LYS A 92 8.28 -11.19 -7.02
N GLU A 93 8.89 -10.53 -7.99
CA GLU A 93 9.40 -9.16 -7.80
C GLU A 93 8.26 -8.14 -7.72
N ARG A 94 7.15 -8.37 -8.41
CA ARG A 94 5.94 -7.54 -8.33
C ARG A 94 5.25 -7.73 -6.98
N VAL A 95 5.15 -8.98 -6.49
CA VAL A 95 4.68 -9.26 -5.13
C VAL A 95 5.57 -8.57 -4.09
N ALA A 96 6.89 -8.69 -4.22
CA ALA A 96 7.83 -8.03 -3.33
C ALA A 96 7.72 -6.48 -3.40
N ALA A 97 7.42 -5.92 -4.58
CA ALA A 97 7.18 -4.49 -4.73
C ALA A 97 5.94 -4.03 -3.95
N VAL A 98 4.81 -4.74 -4.06
CA VAL A 98 3.59 -4.43 -3.31
C VAL A 98 3.85 -4.44 -1.80
N GLU A 99 4.57 -5.45 -1.29
CA GLU A 99 4.94 -5.50 0.12
C GLU A 99 5.88 -4.35 0.54
N ARG A 100 6.80 -3.93 -0.33
CA ARG A 100 7.64 -2.74 -0.09
C ARG A 100 6.81 -1.47 -0.02
N TRP A 101 5.87 -1.27 -0.94
CA TRP A 101 4.99 -0.10 -0.96
C TRP A 101 4.14 -0.03 0.30
N LYS A 102 3.55 -1.16 0.71
CA LYS A 102 2.79 -1.29 1.95
C LYS A 102 3.64 -0.97 3.18
N LYS A 103 4.85 -1.55 3.29
CA LYS A 103 5.78 -1.27 4.39
C LYS A 103 6.19 0.21 4.45
N ASN A 104 6.26 0.86 3.29
CA ASN A 104 6.55 2.27 3.16
C ASN A 104 5.32 3.18 3.42
N GLY A 105 4.17 2.61 3.79
CA GLY A 105 2.99 3.37 4.21
C GLY A 105 2.03 3.74 3.08
N HIS A 106 2.21 3.22 1.86
CA HIS A 106 1.13 3.24 0.86
C HIS A 106 0.04 2.25 1.28
N GLU A 107 -1.21 2.62 1.04
CA GLU A 107 -2.35 1.74 1.27
C GLU A 107 -2.59 0.87 0.04
N ILE A 108 -2.99 -0.38 0.26
CA ILE A 108 -3.37 -1.31 -0.81
C ILE A 108 -4.87 -1.58 -0.68
N ALA A 109 -5.61 -1.38 -1.77
CA ALA A 109 -7.06 -1.52 -1.79
C ALA A 109 -7.54 -2.20 -3.09
N GLY A 110 -8.79 -2.67 -3.06
CA GLY A 110 -9.49 -3.16 -4.24
C GLY A 110 -10.26 -2.04 -4.93
N HIS A 111 -10.34 -2.10 -6.25
CA HIS A 111 -11.20 -1.28 -7.11
C HIS A 111 -12.07 -2.23 -7.92
N HIS A 112 -13.36 -1.98 -8.06
CA HIS A 112 -14.24 -2.87 -8.81
C HIS A 112 -15.13 -2.07 -9.76
N HIS A 113 -15.13 -2.49 -11.02
CA HIS A 113 -16.08 -2.04 -12.01
C HIS A 113 -17.16 -3.09 -12.15
N SER A 114 -18.40 -2.73 -11.84
CA SER A 114 -19.56 -3.61 -12.04
C SER A 114 -19.94 -3.74 -13.51
N VAL A 115 -20.87 -4.66 -13.82
CA VAL A 115 -21.41 -4.89 -15.18
C VAL A 115 -22.06 -3.65 -15.81
N TRP A 116 -22.45 -2.66 -15.00
CA TRP A 116 -23.02 -1.40 -15.47
C TRP A 116 -21.98 -0.32 -15.79
N HIS A 117 -20.70 -0.58 -15.49
CA HIS A 117 -19.62 0.35 -15.77
C HIS A 117 -19.11 0.19 -17.21
N GLY A 118 -18.64 1.28 -17.84
CA GLY A 118 -18.18 1.25 -19.25
C GLY A 118 -16.92 0.41 -19.51
N ASN A 119 -16.14 0.12 -18.47
CA ASN A 119 -14.95 -0.72 -18.48
C ASN A 119 -15.10 -1.82 -17.41
N TRP A 120 -16.06 -2.72 -17.58
CA TRP A 120 -16.36 -3.77 -16.60
C TRP A 120 -15.12 -4.63 -16.35
N ASP A 121 -14.85 -5.08 -15.13
CA ASP A 121 -13.66 -5.90 -14.83
C ASP A 121 -13.87 -7.41 -14.97
N GLY A 122 -15.05 -7.83 -15.41
CA GLY A 122 -15.38 -9.23 -15.67
C GLY A 122 -16.01 -9.98 -14.49
N TYR A 123 -16.09 -9.38 -13.30
CA TYR A 123 -16.76 -9.99 -12.15
C TYR A 123 -18.14 -9.42 -11.90
N SER A 124 -19.11 -10.28 -11.54
CA SER A 124 -20.49 -9.84 -11.26
C SER A 124 -21.19 -10.77 -10.28
N ALA A 125 -22.21 -10.27 -9.58
CA ALA A 125 -23.13 -11.13 -8.83
C ALA A 125 -24.18 -11.80 -9.74
N LEU A 126 -24.29 -11.36 -11.00
CA LEU A 126 -25.19 -11.93 -11.99
C LEU A 126 -24.62 -13.23 -12.56
N SER A 127 -25.50 -14.10 -13.08
CA SER A 127 -25.05 -15.21 -13.92
C SER A 127 -24.34 -14.69 -15.18
N ARG A 128 -23.51 -15.53 -15.79
CA ARG A 128 -22.83 -15.21 -17.06
C ARG A 128 -23.80 -14.69 -18.12
N GLN A 129 -24.91 -15.40 -18.32
CA GLN A 129 -25.93 -15.02 -19.30
C GLN A 129 -26.49 -13.62 -19.01
N GLU A 130 -26.91 -13.36 -17.77
CA GLU A 130 -27.47 -12.07 -17.38
C GLU A 130 -26.45 -10.93 -17.55
N ALA A 131 -25.19 -11.18 -17.20
CA ALA A 131 -24.12 -10.20 -17.37
C ALA A 131 -23.86 -9.87 -18.84
N GLU A 132 -23.70 -10.90 -19.69
CA GLU A 132 -23.49 -10.74 -21.13
C GLU A 132 -24.69 -10.04 -21.81
N GLU A 133 -25.93 -10.40 -21.45
CA GLU A 133 -27.13 -9.71 -21.93
C GLU A 133 -27.14 -8.22 -21.56
N TRP A 134 -26.67 -7.86 -20.36
CA TRP A 134 -26.53 -6.47 -19.96
C TRP A 134 -25.45 -5.74 -20.74
N ARG A 135 -24.27 -6.35 -20.94
CA ARG A 135 -23.17 -5.74 -21.70
C ARG A 135 -23.57 -5.42 -23.14
N VAL A 136 -24.36 -6.29 -23.77
CA VAL A 136 -24.96 -6.01 -25.08
C VAL A 136 -25.88 -4.79 -25.04
N LYS A 137 -26.72 -4.66 -23.99
CA LYS A 137 -27.69 -3.54 -23.86
C LYS A 137 -27.05 -2.19 -23.61
N VAL A 138 -25.98 -2.12 -22.82
CA VAL A 138 -25.34 -0.86 -22.41
C VAL A 138 -24.28 -0.36 -23.40
N GLY A 139 -24.17 -0.99 -24.57
CA GLY A 139 -23.17 -0.60 -25.56
C GLY A 139 -21.76 -1.02 -25.16
N GLY A 140 -21.60 -2.09 -24.38
CA GLY A 140 -20.29 -2.75 -24.16
C GLY A 140 -19.70 -3.36 -25.45
N HIS A 141 -20.31 -3.08 -26.59
CA HIS A 141 -19.90 -3.42 -27.95
C HIS A 141 -19.95 -2.18 -28.84
N ASP A 142 -19.05 -1.22 -28.64
CA ASP A 142 -18.48 -0.57 -29.82
C ASP A 142 -17.37 -1.50 -30.31
N TYR A 143 -17.76 -2.48 -31.14
CA TYR A 143 -16.89 -3.43 -31.84
C TYR A 143 -15.90 -2.71 -32.80
N GLU A 144 -16.07 -1.41 -33.03
CA GLU A 144 -15.16 -0.53 -33.77
C GLU A 144 -14.33 0.42 -32.89
N SER A 145 -14.57 0.45 -31.58
CA SER A 145 -13.66 1.12 -30.66
C SER A 145 -12.53 0.16 -30.27
N CYS A 146 -11.40 0.70 -29.87
CA CYS A 146 -10.16 0.00 -29.53
C CYS A 146 -10.27 -0.99 -28.33
N TYR A 147 -11.49 -1.32 -27.88
CA TYR A 147 -11.87 -1.92 -26.61
C TYR A 147 -12.71 -3.20 -26.85
N GLY A 148 -12.09 -4.29 -27.32
CA GLY A 148 -12.75 -5.58 -27.65
C GLY A 148 -13.69 -6.16 -26.56
N SER A 149 -14.36 -7.27 -26.82
CA SER A 149 -15.38 -7.80 -25.89
C SER A 149 -14.85 -8.02 -24.46
N GLU A 150 -15.42 -7.32 -23.49
CA GLU A 150 -15.16 -7.53 -22.07
C GLU A 150 -15.59 -8.94 -21.65
N SER A 151 -14.65 -9.70 -21.09
CA SER A 151 -14.86 -11.11 -20.76
C SER A 151 -15.51 -11.29 -19.38
N TYR A 152 -16.47 -12.22 -19.27
CA TYR A 152 -16.98 -12.69 -17.98
C TYR A 152 -15.94 -13.64 -17.33
N TYR A 153 -15.49 -13.31 -16.12
CA TYR A 153 -14.53 -14.10 -15.35
C TYR A 153 -15.15 -14.88 -14.19
N GLY A 154 -16.27 -14.42 -13.65
CA GLY A 154 -16.92 -15.14 -12.56
C GLY A 154 -17.76 -14.29 -11.64
N THR A 155 -18.22 -14.94 -10.58
CA THR A 155 -18.82 -14.31 -9.42
C THR A 155 -17.84 -14.26 -8.26
N LEU A 156 -18.08 -13.38 -7.29
CA LEU A 156 -17.30 -13.39 -6.04
C LEU A 156 -17.47 -14.70 -5.25
N THR A 157 -18.51 -15.49 -5.53
CA THR A 157 -18.69 -16.82 -4.91
C THR A 157 -17.83 -17.91 -5.55
N ASP A 158 -17.18 -17.66 -6.68
CA ASP A 158 -16.29 -18.64 -7.33
C ASP A 158 -14.96 -18.81 -6.58
N PHE A 159 -14.69 -17.96 -5.57
CA PHE A 159 -13.45 -17.94 -4.78
C PHE A 159 -13.63 -18.35 -3.31
N THR A 160 -14.79 -18.88 -2.94
CA THR A 160 -15.13 -19.36 -1.58
C THR A 160 -15.31 -20.87 -1.56
#